data_AF-V4AC75-F1
#
_entry.id   AF-V4AC75-F1
#
_cell.length_a   1.000
_cell.length_b   1.000
_cell.length_c   1.000
_cell.angle_alpha   90.00
_cell.angle_beta   90.00
_cell.angle_gamma   90.00
#
_symmetry.space_group_name_H-M   'P 1'
#
loop_
_entity.id
_entity.type
_entity.pdbx_description
1 polymer ?
#
loop_
_entity_poly.entity_id
_entity_poly.type
_entity_poly.pdbx_seq_one_letter_code
_entity_poly.pdbx_strand_id
1 'polypeptide(L)'
;MEILAGAIRGAKHWSFQHVEELWKWAIPLLKTTISNYSIETVSDWKTFYSSITESRDPRKLSALYEFLLTSPLSGDGGAFGDSSRLSMILYSVIQQEWRIPEILHRILSLVSQHLSHQYKAVRDEIGRLMILPTLDKLKDTVEVQTDEGTTLMEVDGSNSEEDRKEAIRLCKTVLKFLVSSNGRAYETSPQEILPLLPVICALDCESTDDDLVVLRNAAFYCLSHALLEESDIPHVIEMMREVTGLQSWHARKSILRYIQNIVFDNFFLLDNPHYKQQIQEILFHLICDEQLEVREMASVTFSGLLHCGFLQLEQGMMDHFEHLRRTKVKKRKLTQALPLDTLIKRHAGVLGLSACVQAYPYDVPEFVPQILMDLSVHVNDPQPIQLTVKKTLSDFRRTHHDNWLDHKQMFTDDQLVILTDLLISPNYYA
;
A
#
# COMPACT_ATOMS: atom_id res chain seq x y z
N MET A 1 -40.68 8.25 5.19
CA MET A 1 -39.59 8.32 4.20
C MET A 1 -40.04 7.88 2.82
N GLU A 2 -40.57 6.66 2.68
CA GLU A 2 -41.05 6.10 1.40
C GLU A 2 -42.13 6.95 0.71
N ILE A 3 -43.09 7.48 1.47
CA ILE A 3 -44.15 8.37 0.93
C ILE A 3 -43.53 9.63 0.30
N LEU A 4 -42.55 10.23 0.98
CA LEU A 4 -41.85 11.41 0.47
C LEU A 4 -41.04 11.07 -0.79
N ALA A 5 -40.37 9.90 -0.81
CA ALA A 5 -39.63 9.46 -1.98
C ALA A 5 -40.57 9.22 -3.16
N GLY A 6 -41.70 8.56 -2.93
CA GLY A 6 -42.75 8.32 -3.93
C GLY A 6 -43.32 9.62 -4.49
N ALA A 7 -43.57 10.62 -3.64
CA ALA A 7 -44.05 11.93 -4.07
C ALA A 7 -43.03 12.67 -4.94
N ILE A 8 -41.77 12.76 -4.49
CA ILE A 8 -40.68 13.42 -5.24
C ILE A 8 -40.42 12.72 -6.57
N ARG A 9 -40.38 11.38 -6.57
CA ARG A 9 -40.23 10.60 -7.80
C ARG A 9 -41.45 10.77 -8.70
N GLY A 10 -42.67 10.71 -8.17
CA GLY A 10 -43.92 10.84 -8.93
C GLY A 10 -44.05 12.18 -9.64
N ALA A 11 -43.44 13.24 -9.12
CA ALA A 11 -43.47 14.59 -9.69
C ALA A 11 -42.64 14.78 -10.97
N LYS A 12 -42.06 13.71 -11.54
CA LYS A 12 -41.22 13.75 -12.76
C LYS A 12 -41.87 14.53 -13.92
N HIS A 13 -43.18 14.39 -14.07
CA HIS A 13 -43.97 14.95 -15.18
C HIS A 13 -44.92 16.08 -14.76
N TRP A 14 -44.75 16.64 -13.56
CA TRP A 14 -45.58 17.76 -13.10
C TRP A 14 -45.19 19.09 -13.76
N SER A 15 -46.12 20.05 -13.75
CA SER A 15 -45.84 21.43 -14.16
C SER A 15 -44.95 22.13 -13.12
N PHE A 16 -44.24 23.18 -13.55
CA PHE A 16 -43.32 23.92 -12.68
C PHE A 16 -43.97 24.41 -11.39
N GLN A 17 -45.19 24.97 -11.47
CA GLN A 17 -45.92 25.46 -10.30
C GLN A 17 -46.16 24.35 -9.25
N HIS A 18 -46.62 23.17 -9.68
CA HIS A 18 -46.84 22.05 -8.77
C HIS A 18 -45.53 21.50 -8.20
N VAL A 19 -44.44 21.52 -8.96
CA VAL A 19 -43.11 21.11 -8.47
C VAL A 19 -42.58 22.11 -7.44
N GLU A 20 -42.80 23.41 -7.64
CA GLU A 20 -42.41 24.45 -6.69
C GLU A 20 -43.18 24.31 -5.37
N GLU A 21 -44.50 24.08 -5.43
CA GLU A 21 -45.34 23.79 -4.27
C GLU A 21 -44.89 22.52 -3.54
N LEU A 22 -44.54 21.47 -4.29
CA LEU A 22 -44.00 20.24 -3.73
C LEU A 22 -42.70 20.48 -2.95
N TRP A 23 -41.76 21.25 -3.49
CA TRP A 23 -40.50 21.55 -2.79
C TRP A 23 -40.72 22.47 -1.58
N LYS A 24 -41.66 23.42 -1.65
CA LYS A 24 -42.07 24.23 -0.49
C LYS A 24 -42.65 23.38 0.64
N TRP A 25 -43.33 22.28 0.32
CA TRP A 25 -43.80 21.29 1.30
C TRP A 25 -42.69 20.32 1.76
N ALA A 26 -41.84 19.85 0.85
CA ALA A 26 -40.85 18.82 1.11
C ALA A 26 -39.64 19.34 1.91
N ILE A 27 -39.13 20.54 1.61
CA ILE A 27 -37.92 21.09 2.26
C ILE A 27 -38.09 21.23 3.78
N PRO A 28 -39.19 21.79 4.32
CA PRO A 28 -39.42 21.83 5.76
C PRO A 28 -39.42 20.45 6.42
N LEU A 29 -40.02 19.45 5.76
CA LEU A 29 -40.01 18.07 6.24
C LEU A 29 -38.59 17.50 6.27
N LEU A 30 -37.81 17.72 5.20
CA LEU A 30 -36.41 17.31 5.16
C LEU A 30 -35.58 17.98 6.26
N LYS A 31 -35.81 19.28 6.53
CA LYS A 31 -35.18 19.99 7.66
C LYS A 31 -35.49 19.34 9.01
N THR A 32 -36.76 19.08 9.30
CA THR A 32 -37.17 18.42 10.56
C THR A 32 -36.56 17.02 10.68
N THR A 33 -36.41 16.30 9.56
CA THR A 33 -35.82 14.96 9.59
C THR A 33 -34.31 14.95 9.84
N ILE A 34 -33.59 15.99 9.42
CA ILE A 34 -32.16 16.14 9.77
C ILE A 34 -32.00 16.37 11.28
N SER A 35 -32.90 17.12 11.91
CA SER A 35 -32.86 17.35 13.37
C SER A 35 -33.21 16.12 14.20
N ASN A 36 -34.02 15.19 13.66
CA ASN A 36 -34.43 13.95 14.34
C ASN A 36 -33.67 12.71 13.85
N TYR A 37 -32.53 12.92 13.19
CA TYR A 37 -31.76 11.88 12.56
C TYR A 37 -31.06 11.00 13.60
N SER A 38 -31.16 9.67 13.46
CA SER A 38 -30.59 8.69 14.40
C SER A 38 -29.77 7.62 13.69
N ILE A 39 -28.89 6.94 14.45
CA ILE A 39 -28.03 5.87 13.94
C ILE A 39 -28.83 4.76 13.26
N GLU A 40 -30.00 4.42 13.81
CA GLU A 40 -30.89 3.38 13.27
C GLU A 40 -31.48 3.77 11.91
N THR A 41 -31.75 5.06 11.70
CA THR A 41 -32.38 5.57 10.48
C THR A 41 -31.39 5.93 9.37
N VAL A 42 -30.08 5.92 9.65
CA VAL A 42 -29.04 6.38 8.71
C VAL A 42 -29.12 5.67 7.37
N SER A 43 -29.23 4.35 7.44
CA SER A 43 -29.24 3.47 6.27
C SER A 43 -30.45 3.75 5.36
N ASP A 44 -31.62 3.92 5.97
CA ASP A 44 -32.85 4.22 5.24
C ASP A 44 -32.74 5.56 4.51
N TRP A 45 -32.21 6.59 5.19
CA TRP A 45 -32.04 7.91 4.58
C TRP A 45 -31.04 7.88 3.42
N LYS A 46 -29.95 7.11 3.51
CA LYS A 46 -29.01 6.90 2.40
C LYS A 46 -29.74 6.31 1.18
N THR A 47 -30.57 5.28 1.39
CA THR A 47 -31.42 4.69 0.35
C THR A 47 -32.43 5.69 -0.22
N PHE A 48 -33.03 6.52 0.63
CA PHE A 48 -33.95 7.58 0.21
C PHE A 48 -33.29 8.59 -0.73
N TYR A 49 -32.16 9.17 -0.34
CA TYR A 49 -31.47 10.17 -1.16
C TYR A 49 -31.01 9.58 -2.49
N SER A 50 -30.55 8.33 -2.49
CA SER A 50 -30.22 7.61 -3.72
C SER A 50 -31.46 7.41 -4.61
N SER A 51 -32.58 6.96 -4.03
CA SER A 51 -33.80 6.65 -4.77
C SER A 51 -34.47 7.88 -5.41
N ILE A 52 -34.45 9.03 -4.73
CA ILE A 52 -35.10 10.26 -5.25
C ILE A 52 -34.29 10.90 -6.39
N THR A 53 -32.98 10.72 -6.41
CA THR A 53 -32.12 11.26 -7.47
C THR A 53 -31.97 10.29 -8.65
N GLU A 54 -32.08 8.99 -8.42
CA GLU A 54 -32.00 7.97 -9.48
C GLU A 54 -32.93 8.24 -10.68
N SER A 55 -32.35 8.19 -11.89
CA SER A 55 -33.07 8.38 -13.16
C SER A 55 -33.90 9.68 -13.20
N ARG A 56 -33.38 10.75 -12.61
CA ARG A 56 -33.93 12.11 -12.68
C ARG A 56 -32.98 13.06 -13.41
N ASP A 57 -33.54 14.14 -13.94
CA ASP A 57 -32.75 15.26 -14.46
C ASP A 57 -32.32 16.12 -13.26
N PRO A 58 -31.01 16.31 -13.02
CA PRO A 58 -30.54 17.02 -11.85
C PRO A 58 -31.00 18.49 -11.81
N ARG A 59 -31.29 19.11 -12.97
CA ARG A 59 -31.81 20.49 -13.03
C ARG A 59 -33.17 20.63 -12.37
N LYS A 60 -33.98 19.57 -12.36
CA LYS A 60 -35.30 19.54 -11.68
C LYS A 60 -35.18 19.34 -10.17
N LEU A 61 -33.99 18.98 -9.70
CA LEU A 61 -33.67 18.74 -8.29
C LEU A 61 -32.81 19.88 -7.71
N SER A 62 -32.71 21.03 -8.39
CA SER A 62 -31.90 22.16 -7.93
C SER A 62 -32.23 22.58 -6.50
N ALA A 63 -33.51 22.63 -6.14
CA ALA A 63 -33.97 22.95 -4.79
C ALA A 63 -33.45 21.98 -3.72
N LEU A 64 -33.28 20.69 -4.06
CA LEU A 64 -32.68 19.70 -3.18
C LEU A 64 -31.19 19.95 -2.98
N TYR A 65 -30.46 20.21 -4.06
CA TYR A 65 -29.02 20.45 -3.99
C TYR A 65 -28.70 21.74 -3.25
N GLU A 66 -29.43 22.83 -3.50
CA GLU A 66 -29.25 24.07 -2.74
C GLU A 66 -29.52 23.84 -1.25
N PHE A 67 -30.57 23.08 -0.91
CA PHE A 67 -30.84 22.72 0.47
C PHE A 67 -29.69 21.93 1.11
N LEU A 68 -29.16 20.92 0.43
CA LEU A 68 -28.07 20.08 0.94
C LEU A 68 -26.75 20.85 1.06
N LEU A 69 -26.48 21.82 0.18
CA LEU A 69 -25.23 22.59 0.15
C LEU A 69 -25.22 23.84 1.04
N THR A 70 -26.36 24.28 1.58
CA THR A 70 -26.45 25.55 2.33
C THR A 70 -25.55 25.58 3.57
N SER A 71 -25.37 24.46 4.29
CA SER A 71 -24.46 24.34 5.45
C SER A 71 -24.27 22.87 5.87
N PRO A 72 -23.44 22.08 5.17
CA PRO A 72 -23.26 20.66 5.50
C PRO A 72 -22.50 20.43 6.82
N LEU A 73 -21.57 21.32 7.15
CA LEU A 73 -20.71 21.28 8.33
C LEU A 73 -21.07 22.43 9.28
N SER A 74 -22.23 22.34 9.92
CA SER A 74 -22.74 23.38 10.82
C SER A 74 -22.40 23.12 12.30
N GLY A 75 -21.89 21.94 12.64
CA GLY A 75 -21.70 21.49 14.02
C GLY A 75 -23.00 21.08 14.74
N ASP A 76 -24.16 21.27 14.12
CA ASP A 76 -25.46 20.90 14.69
C ASP A 76 -25.63 19.37 14.73
N GLY A 77 -25.94 18.82 15.90
CA GLY A 77 -25.89 17.36 16.12
C GLY A 77 -24.47 16.78 16.19
N GLY A 78 -23.45 17.62 16.35
CA GLY A 78 -22.04 17.23 16.50
C GLY A 78 -21.48 16.45 15.31
N ALA A 79 -20.47 15.62 15.57
CA ALA A 79 -19.79 14.78 14.57
C ALA A 79 -20.75 13.89 13.76
N PHE A 80 -21.77 13.36 14.43
CA PHE A 80 -22.77 12.52 13.81
C PHE A 80 -23.66 13.32 12.85
N GLY A 81 -24.14 14.49 13.26
CA GLY A 81 -24.94 15.37 12.40
C GLY A 81 -24.18 15.78 11.14
N ASP A 82 -22.92 16.21 11.28
CA ASP A 82 -22.06 16.62 10.16
C ASP A 82 -21.79 15.47 9.18
N SER A 83 -21.36 14.31 9.68
CA SER A 83 -21.13 13.11 8.84
C SER A 83 -22.41 12.62 8.17
N SER A 84 -23.55 12.76 8.82
CA SER A 84 -24.85 12.40 8.26
C SER A 84 -25.24 13.31 7.11
N ARG A 85 -25.09 14.63 7.25
CA ARG A 85 -25.34 15.59 6.17
C ARG A 85 -24.40 15.35 4.97
N LEU A 86 -23.12 15.09 5.22
CA LEU A 86 -22.18 14.70 4.17
C LEU A 86 -22.58 13.40 3.47
N SER A 87 -23.03 12.39 4.23
CA SER A 87 -23.58 11.16 3.65
C SER A 87 -24.78 11.47 2.74
N MET A 88 -25.71 12.31 3.16
CA MET A 88 -26.87 12.67 2.34
C MET A 88 -26.46 13.31 1.01
N ILE A 89 -25.47 14.20 1.04
CA ILE A 89 -24.87 14.77 -0.18
C ILE A 89 -24.32 13.63 -1.04
N LEU A 90 -23.48 12.75 -0.48
CA LEU A 90 -22.85 11.65 -1.20
C LEU A 90 -23.87 10.77 -1.94
N TYR A 91 -24.89 10.29 -1.23
CA TYR A 91 -25.89 9.41 -1.82
C TYR A 91 -26.84 10.13 -2.80
N SER A 92 -26.98 11.45 -2.69
CA SER A 92 -27.72 12.24 -3.69
C SER A 92 -26.95 12.40 -5.00
N VAL A 93 -25.61 12.56 -4.95
CA VAL A 93 -24.78 12.82 -6.13
C VAL A 93 -24.32 11.56 -6.86
N ILE A 94 -24.13 10.43 -6.16
CA ILE A 94 -23.67 9.17 -6.77
C ILE A 94 -24.53 8.75 -7.98
N GLN A 95 -25.84 8.98 -7.91
CA GLN A 95 -26.79 8.59 -8.97
C GLN A 95 -26.83 9.55 -10.17
N GLN A 96 -26.16 10.72 -10.09
CA GLN A 96 -26.11 11.70 -11.18
C GLN A 96 -24.82 11.67 -11.99
N GLU A 97 -23.74 11.10 -11.42
CA GLU A 97 -22.44 10.94 -12.05
C GLU A 97 -21.98 12.23 -12.77
N TRP A 98 -21.76 12.16 -14.09
CA TRP A 98 -21.22 13.22 -14.94
C TRP A 98 -22.16 14.42 -15.16
N ARG A 99 -23.44 14.35 -14.76
CA ARG A 99 -24.46 15.36 -15.12
C ARG A 99 -24.43 16.62 -14.27
N ILE A 100 -23.64 16.65 -13.19
CA ILE A 100 -23.66 17.72 -12.18
C ILE A 100 -22.28 18.33 -11.87
N PRO A 101 -21.46 18.70 -12.89
CA PRO A 101 -20.10 19.17 -12.66
C PRO A 101 -20.02 20.40 -11.74
N GLU A 102 -20.92 21.38 -11.91
CA GLU A 102 -20.96 22.58 -11.07
C GLU A 102 -21.18 22.23 -9.58
N ILE A 103 -22.09 21.29 -9.30
CA ILE A 103 -22.42 20.87 -7.94
C ILE A 103 -21.23 20.13 -7.32
N LEU A 104 -20.56 19.26 -8.10
CA LEU A 104 -19.36 18.55 -7.65
C LEU A 104 -18.22 19.53 -7.32
N HIS A 105 -17.99 20.55 -8.14
CA HIS A 105 -17.00 21.60 -7.84
C HIS A 105 -17.35 22.39 -6.58
N ARG A 106 -18.63 22.72 -6.37
CA ARG A 106 -19.09 23.36 -5.12
C ARG A 106 -18.86 22.47 -3.90
N ILE A 107 -19.21 21.19 -3.99
CA ILE A 107 -18.95 20.20 -2.91
C ILE A 107 -17.46 20.14 -2.61
N LEU A 108 -16.61 20.03 -3.64
CA LEU A 108 -15.17 19.99 -3.47
C LEU A 108 -14.63 21.25 -2.78
N SER A 109 -15.11 22.44 -3.17
CA SER A 109 -14.70 23.69 -2.54
C SER A 109 -15.06 23.75 -1.04
N LEU A 110 -16.22 23.22 -0.66
CA LEU A 110 -16.67 23.17 0.74
C LEU A 110 -15.86 22.16 1.56
N VAL A 111 -15.63 20.98 0.99
CA VAL A 111 -14.98 19.86 1.68
C VAL A 111 -13.46 20.05 1.79
N SER A 112 -12.82 20.66 0.80
CA SER A 112 -11.37 20.92 0.76
C SER A 112 -10.86 21.82 1.89
N GLN A 113 -11.74 22.64 2.48
CA GLN A 113 -11.41 23.49 3.64
C GLN A 113 -11.37 22.71 4.96
N HIS A 114 -11.87 21.46 4.97
CA HIS A 114 -12.09 20.68 6.19
C HIS A 114 -11.40 19.32 6.17
N LEU A 115 -10.35 19.14 5.35
CA LEU A 115 -9.67 17.85 5.19
C LEU A 115 -9.06 17.32 6.50
N SER A 116 -8.59 18.20 7.38
CA SER A 116 -7.98 17.85 8.68
C SER A 116 -8.98 17.80 9.84
N HIS A 117 -10.27 17.60 9.57
CA HIS A 117 -11.32 17.68 10.59
C HIS A 117 -11.06 16.79 11.82
N GLN A 118 -11.41 17.25 13.02
CA GLN A 118 -11.13 16.53 14.28
C GLN A 118 -11.81 15.15 14.35
N TYR A 119 -13.04 15.02 13.84
CA TYR A 119 -13.81 13.79 13.94
C TYR A 119 -13.60 12.84 12.75
N LYS A 120 -13.27 11.57 13.05
CA LYS A 120 -13.09 10.50 12.07
C LYS A 120 -14.31 10.32 11.16
N ALA A 121 -15.52 10.27 11.72
CA ALA A 121 -16.75 10.05 10.93
C ALA A 121 -16.94 11.12 9.85
N VAL A 122 -16.55 12.36 10.11
CA VAL A 122 -16.62 13.45 9.14
C VAL A 122 -15.53 13.30 8.07
N ARG A 123 -14.28 13.04 8.48
CA ARG A 123 -13.17 12.77 7.55
C ARG A 123 -13.46 11.60 6.62
N ASP A 124 -14.11 10.56 7.13
CA ASP A 124 -14.47 9.37 6.35
C ASP A 124 -15.45 9.68 5.21
N GLU A 125 -16.46 10.52 5.48
CA GLU A 125 -17.42 10.95 4.46
C GLU A 125 -16.83 11.99 3.51
N ILE A 126 -15.96 12.88 4.02
CA ILE A 126 -15.15 13.79 3.21
C ILE A 126 -14.32 13.00 2.19
N GLY A 127 -13.58 11.99 2.64
CA GLY A 127 -12.76 11.16 1.76
C GLY A 127 -13.58 10.46 0.66
N ARG A 128 -14.82 10.04 0.96
CA ARG A 128 -15.72 9.44 -0.04
C ARG A 128 -16.35 10.43 -1.03
N LEU A 129 -16.45 11.70 -0.64
CA LEU A 129 -16.98 12.79 -1.45
C LEU A 129 -15.93 13.42 -2.37
N MET A 130 -14.65 13.27 -2.03
CA MET A 130 -13.58 13.71 -2.92
C MET A 130 -13.62 12.91 -4.23
N ILE A 131 -13.64 13.63 -5.35
CA ILE A 131 -13.53 13.11 -6.71
C ILE A 131 -12.23 13.69 -7.23
N LEU A 132 -11.22 12.83 -7.45
CA LEU A 132 -9.84 13.15 -7.87
C LEU A 132 -9.56 14.66 -7.96
N PRO A 133 -9.36 15.37 -6.83
CA PRO A 133 -9.14 16.79 -6.85
C PRO A 133 -7.66 17.09 -6.64
N THR A 134 -7.10 17.94 -7.51
CA THR A 134 -5.79 18.61 -7.40
C THR A 134 -4.93 18.12 -6.23
N LEU A 135 -4.28 16.97 -6.43
CA LEU A 135 -3.34 16.35 -5.48
C LEU A 135 -2.07 17.22 -5.28
N ASP A 136 -1.94 18.31 -6.03
CA ASP A 136 -0.86 19.31 -5.91
C ASP A 136 -0.70 19.84 -4.49
N LYS A 137 -1.80 20.10 -3.75
CA LYS A 137 -1.70 20.56 -2.36
C LYS A 137 -1.14 19.51 -1.40
N LEU A 138 -1.30 18.22 -1.73
CA LEU A 138 -0.75 17.13 -0.93
C LEU A 138 0.70 16.85 -1.24
N LYS A 139 1.13 17.06 -2.49
CA LYS A 139 2.56 17.07 -2.84
C LYS A 139 3.29 18.10 -1.98
N ASP A 140 2.80 19.33 -1.88
CA ASP A 140 3.45 20.36 -1.06
C ASP A 140 3.44 20.06 0.46
N THR A 141 2.48 19.27 0.95
CA THR A 141 2.43 18.87 2.37
C THR A 141 3.34 17.67 2.67
N VAL A 142 3.81 16.96 1.64
CA VAL A 142 4.52 15.69 1.79
C VAL A 142 5.89 15.66 1.09
N GLU A 143 6.17 16.58 0.16
CA GLU A 143 7.51 16.93 -0.32
C GLU A 143 8.30 17.55 0.83
N VAL A 144 8.79 16.71 1.73
CA VAL A 144 9.86 17.07 2.67
C VAL A 144 11.16 16.98 1.90
N GLN A 145 11.84 18.12 1.84
CA GLN A 145 13.14 18.27 1.24
C GLN A 145 14.13 17.25 1.79
N THR A 146 14.82 16.61 0.85
CA THR A 146 16.05 15.86 1.04
C THR A 146 17.16 16.79 1.51
N ASP A 147 17.42 16.81 2.81
CA ASP A 147 18.75 16.61 3.42
C ASP A 147 18.61 16.84 4.94
N GLU A 148 19.25 15.95 5.71
CA GLU A 148 19.35 15.95 7.17
C GLU A 148 18.17 15.34 7.95
N GLY A 149 18.31 14.04 8.25
CA GLY A 149 17.96 13.49 9.56
C GLY A 149 16.48 13.10 9.75
N THR A 150 16.27 11.78 9.84
CA THR A 150 15.15 11.07 10.51
C THR A 150 13.92 11.90 10.87
N THR A 151 12.79 11.67 10.19
CA THR A 151 11.58 12.40 10.51
C THR A 151 10.31 11.56 10.43
N LEU A 152 9.77 11.20 11.59
CA LEU A 152 8.34 10.99 11.78
C LEU A 152 7.67 12.36 11.61
N MET A 153 7.09 12.69 10.45
CA MET A 153 6.27 13.90 10.29
C MET A 153 6.77 15.13 11.10
N GLU A 154 8.05 15.52 11.02
CA GLU A 154 8.45 16.84 11.52
C GLU A 154 8.29 17.77 10.34
N VAL A 155 7.14 18.44 10.36
CA VAL A 155 6.91 19.69 9.65
C VAL A 155 8.02 20.65 10.11
N ASP A 156 8.77 21.17 9.16
CA ASP A 156 9.90 22.07 9.42
C ASP A 156 9.53 23.21 10.37
N GLY A 157 10.31 23.36 11.44
CA GLY A 157 10.62 24.68 12.01
C GLY A 157 9.48 25.54 12.58
N SER A 158 8.55 25.00 13.38
CA SER A 158 8.05 25.68 14.61
C SER A 158 7.06 24.82 15.40
N ASN A 159 7.46 24.46 16.62
CA ASN A 159 6.65 23.97 17.74
C ASN A 159 5.11 24.03 17.64
N SER A 160 4.45 22.91 17.31
CA SER A 160 3.31 22.42 18.10
C SER A 160 3.02 20.92 17.83
N GLU A 161 2.70 20.16 18.88
CA GLU A 161 2.15 18.80 18.76
C GLU A 161 0.83 18.77 17.94
N GLU A 162 0.19 19.94 17.80
CA GLU A 162 -1.07 20.13 17.09
C GLU A 162 -0.90 20.07 15.57
N ASP A 163 0.16 20.67 15.02
CA ASP A 163 0.44 20.64 13.56
C ASP A 163 0.68 19.21 13.08
N ARG A 164 1.41 18.42 13.89
CA ARG A 164 1.59 16.98 13.63
C ARG A 164 0.25 16.23 13.65
N LYS A 165 -0.60 16.50 14.65
CA LYS A 165 -1.94 15.90 14.73
C LYS A 165 -2.84 16.32 13.57
N GLU A 166 -2.70 17.54 13.07
CA GLU A 166 -3.43 18.04 11.92
C GLU A 166 -3.00 17.31 10.64
N ALA A 167 -1.70 17.19 10.41
CA ALA A 167 -1.17 16.47 9.26
C ALA A 167 -1.55 14.98 9.27
N ILE A 168 -1.58 14.31 10.44
CA ILE A 168 -2.09 12.93 10.55
C ILE A 168 -3.57 12.87 10.17
N ARG A 169 -4.38 13.84 10.60
CA ARG A 169 -5.80 13.91 10.26
C ARG A 169 -5.99 14.11 8.75
N LEU A 170 -5.21 14.99 8.13
CA LEU A 170 -5.19 15.17 6.68
C LEU A 170 -4.84 13.86 5.97
N CYS A 171 -3.76 13.20 6.38
CA CYS A 171 -3.31 11.94 5.80
C CYS A 171 -4.42 10.87 5.84
N LYS A 172 -5.10 10.69 6.97
CA LYS A 172 -6.23 9.75 7.09
C LYS A 172 -7.35 10.05 6.10
N THR A 173 -7.70 11.32 5.90
CA THR A 173 -8.72 11.73 4.92
C THR A 173 -8.31 11.36 3.49
N VAL A 174 -7.04 11.53 3.16
CA VAL A 174 -6.50 11.22 1.83
C VAL A 174 -6.45 9.71 1.59
N LEU A 175 -5.96 8.94 2.56
CA LEU A 175 -5.96 7.48 2.49
C LEU A 175 -7.39 6.95 2.35
N LYS A 176 -8.35 7.54 3.07
CA LYS A 176 -9.77 7.20 2.90
C LYS A 176 -10.27 7.44 1.49
N PHE A 177 -9.89 8.59 0.91
CA PHE A 177 -10.22 8.91 -0.47
C PHE A 177 -9.64 7.87 -1.43
N LEU A 178 -8.35 7.54 -1.33
CA LEU A 178 -7.72 6.52 -2.17
C LEU A 178 -8.47 5.19 -2.13
N VAL A 179 -8.75 4.70 -0.92
CA VAL A 179 -9.49 3.44 -0.72
C VAL A 179 -10.90 3.51 -1.30
N SER A 180 -11.58 4.66 -1.18
CA SER A 180 -12.94 4.85 -1.67
C SER A 180 -13.00 5.01 -3.20
N SER A 181 -11.94 5.55 -3.79
CA SER A 181 -11.81 5.76 -5.24
C SER A 181 -11.47 4.47 -5.98
N ASN A 182 -10.67 3.58 -5.39
CA ASN A 182 -10.24 2.32 -6.03
C ASN A 182 -11.41 1.45 -6.54
N GLY A 183 -12.53 1.40 -5.81
CA GLY A 183 -13.72 0.63 -6.23
C GLY A 183 -14.67 1.37 -7.19
N ARG A 184 -14.38 2.62 -7.55
CA ARG A 184 -15.25 3.49 -8.36
C ARG A 184 -14.58 4.01 -9.62
N ALA A 185 -13.26 4.12 -9.63
CA ALA A 185 -12.50 4.60 -10.76
C ALA A 185 -12.44 3.54 -11.86
N TYR A 186 -12.50 3.98 -13.12
CA TYR A 186 -12.28 3.11 -14.28
C TYR A 186 -10.79 2.83 -14.49
N GLU A 187 -9.92 3.74 -14.04
CA GLU A 187 -8.46 3.60 -14.01
C GLU A 187 -8.01 3.32 -12.57
N THR A 188 -7.21 2.27 -12.39
CA THR A 188 -6.77 1.81 -11.06
C THR A 188 -5.51 2.52 -10.55
N SER A 189 -4.73 3.15 -11.43
CA SER A 189 -3.51 3.87 -11.05
C SER A 189 -3.27 5.16 -11.86
N PRO A 190 -4.11 6.19 -11.69
CA PRO A 190 -3.86 7.51 -12.26
C PRO A 190 -2.48 8.04 -11.85
N GLN A 191 -1.78 8.69 -12.78
CA GLN A 191 -0.44 9.24 -12.54
C GLN A 191 -0.41 10.25 -11.37
N GLU A 192 -1.53 10.89 -11.07
CA GLU A 192 -1.65 11.82 -9.97
C GLU A 192 -1.62 11.13 -8.60
N ILE A 193 -2.04 9.85 -8.53
CA ILE A 193 -2.09 9.06 -7.29
C ILE A 193 -0.73 8.42 -6.98
N LEU A 194 0.04 8.04 -8.01
CA LEU A 194 1.33 7.36 -7.85
C LEU A 194 2.34 8.08 -6.92
N PRO A 195 2.46 9.42 -6.92
CA PRO A 195 3.30 10.16 -5.98
C PRO A 195 2.95 9.98 -4.50
N LEU A 196 1.81 9.36 -4.16
CA LEU A 196 1.47 9.03 -2.78
C LEU A 196 2.10 7.70 -2.33
N LEU A 197 2.69 6.91 -3.22
CA LEU A 197 3.34 5.64 -2.88
C LEU A 197 4.51 5.79 -1.89
N PRO A 198 5.47 6.72 -2.07
CA PRO A 198 6.53 6.96 -1.09
C PRO A 198 5.98 7.27 0.30
N VAL A 199 4.92 8.08 0.35
CA VAL A 199 4.22 8.48 1.57
C VAL A 199 3.62 7.28 2.29
N ILE A 200 2.86 6.46 1.55
CA ILE A 200 2.18 5.27 2.10
C ILE A 200 3.21 4.26 2.61
N CYS A 201 4.33 4.09 1.91
CA CYS A 201 5.44 3.24 2.35
C CYS A 201 6.11 3.80 3.62
N ALA A 202 6.34 5.12 3.70
CA ALA A 202 6.94 5.76 4.86
C ALA A 202 6.08 5.59 6.12
N LEU A 203 4.75 5.61 5.98
CA LEU A 203 3.80 5.39 7.07
C LEU A 203 3.82 3.96 7.65
N ASP A 204 4.58 3.00 7.08
CA ASP A 204 4.73 1.67 7.67
C ASP A 204 5.50 1.68 9.01
N CYS A 205 6.22 2.76 9.33
CA CYS A 205 6.84 2.91 10.65
C CYS A 205 5.82 3.19 11.76
N GLU A 206 4.64 3.72 11.42
CA GLU A 206 3.61 4.09 12.38
C GLU A 206 2.77 2.87 12.75
N SER A 207 2.70 2.59 14.05
CA SER A 207 2.02 1.42 14.62
C SER A 207 1.15 1.75 15.82
N THR A 208 1.13 3.01 16.26
CA THR A 208 0.39 3.42 17.47
C THR A 208 -1.05 3.81 17.18
N ASP A 209 -1.35 4.27 15.96
CA ASP A 209 -2.68 4.70 15.55
C ASP A 209 -3.36 3.61 14.68
N ASP A 210 -4.18 2.78 15.31
CA ASP A 210 -4.89 1.66 14.65
C ASP A 210 -5.68 2.10 13.42
N ASP A 211 -6.31 3.28 13.48
CA ASP A 211 -7.12 3.82 12.38
C ASP A 211 -6.25 4.19 11.18
N LEU A 212 -5.09 4.82 11.43
CA LEU A 212 -4.12 5.12 10.39
C LEU A 212 -3.56 3.83 9.77
N VAL A 213 -3.21 2.84 10.60
CA VAL A 213 -2.68 1.55 10.14
C VAL A 213 -3.67 0.84 9.22
N VAL A 214 -4.95 0.78 9.60
CA VAL A 214 -6.00 0.17 8.77
C VAL A 214 -6.15 0.89 7.43
N LEU A 215 -6.23 2.23 7.44
CA LEU A 215 -6.37 3.03 6.21
C LEU A 215 -5.14 2.91 5.31
N ARG A 216 -3.94 2.93 5.89
CA ARG A 216 -2.67 2.79 5.17
C ARG A 216 -2.55 1.42 4.52
N ASN A 217 -2.88 0.35 5.25
CA ASN A 217 -2.85 -1.01 4.69
C ASN A 217 -3.84 -1.18 3.55
N ALA A 218 -5.04 -0.62 3.68
CA ALA A 218 -6.04 -0.65 2.61
C ALA A 218 -5.58 0.16 1.38
N ALA A 219 -5.00 1.35 1.58
CA ALA A 219 -4.46 2.17 0.49
C ALA A 219 -3.28 1.49 -0.21
N PHE A 220 -2.34 0.93 0.56
CA PHE A 220 -1.22 0.15 0.04
C PHE A 220 -1.70 -1.06 -0.77
N TYR A 221 -2.73 -1.77 -0.29
CA TYR A 221 -3.34 -2.88 -1.01
C TYR A 221 -3.91 -2.41 -2.36
N CYS A 222 -4.65 -1.31 -2.39
CA CYS A 222 -5.22 -0.76 -3.63
C CYS A 222 -4.14 -0.43 -4.66
N LEU A 223 -3.05 0.25 -4.25
CA LEU A 223 -1.97 0.62 -5.16
C LEU A 223 -1.13 -0.58 -5.61
N SER A 224 -0.91 -1.56 -4.73
CA SER A 224 -0.05 -2.71 -5.02
C SER A 224 -0.73 -3.76 -5.90
N HIS A 225 -2.06 -3.74 -6.00
CA HIS A 225 -2.85 -4.61 -6.88
C HIS A 225 -3.54 -3.83 -8.00
N ALA A 226 -3.05 -2.63 -8.31
CA ALA A 226 -3.58 -1.84 -9.42
C ALA A 226 -3.18 -2.50 -10.74
N LEU A 227 -4.14 -2.59 -11.67
CA LEU A 227 -3.83 -2.90 -13.06
C LEU A 227 -3.16 -1.69 -13.69
N LEU A 228 -2.05 -1.94 -14.38
CA LEU A 228 -1.24 -0.90 -15.02
C LEU A 228 -1.48 -0.87 -16.52
N GLU A 229 -1.38 0.32 -17.11
CA GLU A 229 -1.18 0.45 -18.54
C GLU A 229 0.33 0.53 -18.87
N GLU A 230 0.70 0.23 -20.12
CA GLU A 230 2.12 0.24 -20.54
C GLU A 230 2.78 1.62 -20.33
N SER A 231 2.01 2.70 -20.45
CA SER A 231 2.45 4.08 -20.18
C SER A 231 2.75 4.36 -18.71
N ASP A 232 2.18 3.59 -17.77
CA ASP A 232 2.32 3.82 -16.34
C ASP A 232 3.58 3.15 -15.77
N ILE A 233 4.03 2.07 -16.41
CA ILE A 233 5.16 1.25 -15.91
C ILE A 233 6.42 2.07 -15.63
N PRO A 234 6.89 2.97 -16.52
CA PRO A 234 8.08 3.77 -16.24
C PRO A 234 7.94 4.62 -14.97
N HIS A 235 6.77 5.24 -14.78
CA HIS A 235 6.48 6.07 -13.61
C HIS A 235 6.39 5.24 -12.33
N VAL A 236 5.77 4.07 -12.40
CA VAL A 236 5.71 3.13 -11.27
C VAL A 236 7.11 2.70 -10.84
N ILE A 237 7.98 2.34 -11.79
CA ILE A 237 9.37 1.95 -11.48
C ILE A 237 10.17 3.15 -10.94
N GLU A 238 9.94 4.36 -11.45
CA GLU A 238 10.57 5.57 -10.91
C GLU A 238 10.17 5.79 -9.43
N MET A 239 8.88 5.67 -9.10
CA MET A 239 8.41 5.76 -7.72
C MET A 239 9.00 4.64 -6.85
N MET A 240 9.14 3.41 -7.36
CA MET A 240 9.84 2.35 -6.63
C MET A 240 11.28 2.74 -6.29
N ARG A 241 12.01 3.33 -7.26
CA ARG A 241 13.39 3.80 -7.06
C ARG A 241 13.43 4.93 -6.03
N GLU A 242 12.49 5.86 -6.08
CA GLU A 242 12.39 6.93 -5.08
C GLU A 242 12.22 6.35 -3.66
N VAL A 243 11.31 5.38 -3.47
CA VAL A 243 11.12 4.74 -2.16
C VAL A 243 12.39 4.04 -1.66
N THR A 244 13.21 3.48 -2.57
CA THR A 244 14.48 2.86 -2.17
C THR A 244 15.50 3.84 -1.61
N GLY A 245 15.42 5.13 -2.00
CA GLY A 245 16.29 6.19 -1.50
C GLY A 245 15.84 6.79 -0.15
N LEU A 246 14.66 6.42 0.35
CA LEU A 246 14.16 6.96 1.62
C LEU A 246 14.96 6.45 2.82
N GLN A 247 15.14 7.32 3.82
CA GLN A 247 15.83 6.98 5.07
C GLN A 247 15.08 5.95 5.91
N SER A 248 13.74 5.90 5.78
CA SER A 248 12.91 4.95 6.51
C SER A 248 13.08 3.53 5.97
N TRP A 249 13.74 2.67 6.76
CA TRP A 249 13.88 1.24 6.42
C TRP A 249 12.53 0.52 6.34
N HIS A 250 11.50 1.01 7.06
CA HIS A 250 10.13 0.51 6.94
C HIS A 250 9.56 0.76 5.54
N ALA A 251 9.86 1.92 4.95
CA ALA A 251 9.48 2.24 3.57
C ALA A 251 10.21 1.33 2.56
N ARG A 252 11.53 1.20 2.71
CA ARG A 252 12.37 0.32 1.87
C ARG A 252 11.98 -1.16 1.98
N LYS A 253 11.50 -1.59 3.14
CA LYS A 253 10.90 -2.93 3.31
C LYS A 253 9.51 -3.03 2.68
N SER A 254 8.70 -1.99 2.76
CA SER A 254 7.35 -1.97 2.20
C SER A 254 7.35 -1.98 0.67
N ILE A 255 8.29 -1.29 0.02
CA ILE A 255 8.39 -1.31 -1.44
C ILE A 255 8.70 -2.70 -1.99
N LEU A 256 9.42 -3.55 -1.25
CA LEU A 256 9.63 -4.94 -1.64
C LEU A 256 8.33 -5.75 -1.68
N ARG A 257 7.42 -5.52 -0.71
CA ARG A 257 6.07 -6.11 -0.73
C ARG A 257 5.23 -5.56 -1.88
N TYR A 258 5.39 -4.27 -2.18
CA TYR A 258 4.73 -3.64 -3.32
C TYR A 258 5.17 -4.30 -4.63
N ILE A 259 6.49 -4.49 -4.81
CA ILE A 259 7.07 -5.18 -5.97
C ILE A 259 6.52 -6.59 -6.11
N GLN A 260 6.42 -7.37 -5.03
CA GLN A 260 5.84 -8.74 -5.09
C GLN A 260 4.43 -8.74 -5.68
N ASN A 261 3.56 -7.87 -5.21
CA ASN A 261 2.16 -7.82 -5.65
C ASN A 261 2.04 -7.26 -7.07
N ILE A 262 2.64 -6.10 -7.34
CA ILE A 262 2.45 -5.40 -8.62
C ILE A 262 3.05 -6.19 -9.78
N VAL A 263 4.17 -6.90 -9.55
CA VAL A 263 4.77 -7.78 -10.55
C VAL A 263 3.88 -8.98 -10.83
N PHE A 264 3.31 -9.59 -9.79
CA PHE A 264 2.45 -10.74 -9.97
C PHE A 264 1.15 -10.39 -10.70
N ASP A 265 0.50 -9.29 -10.32
CA ASP A 265 -0.76 -8.86 -10.90
C ASP A 265 -0.60 -8.31 -12.34
N ASN A 266 0.56 -7.75 -12.67
CA ASN A 266 0.87 -7.19 -13.99
C ASN A 266 1.97 -7.99 -14.72
N PHE A 267 2.08 -9.29 -14.44
CA PHE A 267 3.20 -10.14 -14.87
C PHE A 267 3.53 -10.00 -16.35
N PHE A 268 2.53 -10.14 -17.23
CA PHE A 268 2.74 -10.12 -18.68
C PHE A 268 3.15 -8.76 -19.22
N LEU A 269 2.72 -7.66 -18.58
CA LEU A 269 3.13 -6.31 -18.96
C LEU A 269 4.57 -6.02 -18.52
N LEU A 270 4.94 -6.53 -17.35
CA LEU A 270 6.28 -6.39 -16.79
C LEU A 270 7.27 -7.44 -17.32
N ASP A 271 6.81 -8.42 -18.10
CA ASP A 271 7.61 -9.46 -18.78
C ASP A 271 8.46 -8.91 -19.95
N ASN A 272 8.82 -7.62 -19.89
CA ASN A 272 9.74 -6.98 -20.82
C ASN A 272 11.17 -7.04 -20.23
N PRO A 273 12.19 -7.47 -20.99
CA PRO A 273 13.58 -7.52 -20.51
C PRO A 273 14.07 -6.22 -19.89
N HIS A 274 13.64 -5.06 -20.42
CA HIS A 274 14.01 -3.76 -19.88
C HIS A 274 13.47 -3.56 -18.45
N TYR A 275 12.18 -3.83 -18.21
CA TYR A 275 11.56 -3.65 -16.90
C TYR A 275 12.06 -4.69 -15.89
N LYS A 276 12.28 -5.94 -16.32
CA LYS A 276 12.92 -6.98 -15.50
C LYS A 276 14.28 -6.55 -14.99
N GLN A 277 15.11 -5.99 -15.87
CA GLN A 277 16.44 -5.50 -15.49
C GLN A 277 16.32 -4.39 -14.43
N GLN A 278 15.41 -3.44 -14.60
CA GLN A 278 15.21 -2.37 -13.63
C GLN A 278 14.75 -2.89 -12.25
N ILE A 279 13.82 -3.84 -12.22
CA ILE A 279 13.35 -4.47 -10.98
C ILE A 279 14.49 -5.27 -10.33
N GLN A 280 15.30 -5.99 -11.12
CA GLN A 280 16.46 -6.72 -10.63
C GLN A 280 17.50 -5.77 -9.99
N GLU A 281 17.79 -4.63 -10.62
CA GLU A 281 18.69 -3.61 -10.06
C GLU A 281 18.19 -3.10 -8.70
N ILE A 282 16.89 -2.85 -8.57
CA ILE A 282 16.26 -2.45 -7.30
C ILE A 282 16.46 -3.53 -6.22
N LEU A 283 16.24 -4.81 -6.57
CA LEU A 283 16.41 -5.92 -5.62
C LEU A 283 17.88 -6.09 -5.20
N PHE A 284 18.81 -5.95 -6.13
CA PHE A 284 20.24 -6.08 -5.86
C PHE A 284 20.78 -4.91 -5.03
N HIS A 285 20.17 -3.72 -5.18
CA HIS A 285 20.41 -2.61 -4.29
C HIS A 285 19.91 -2.92 -2.87
N LEU A 286 18.65 -3.34 -2.72
CA LEU A 286 18.01 -3.57 -1.42
C LEU A 286 18.51 -4.83 -0.67
N ILE A 287 19.05 -5.83 -1.36
CA ILE A 287 19.69 -6.99 -0.69
C ILE A 287 21.03 -6.61 -0.03
N CYS A 288 21.59 -5.44 -0.40
CA CYS A 288 22.77 -4.84 0.20
C CYS A 288 22.43 -3.71 1.20
N ASP A 289 21.17 -3.57 1.61
CA ASP A 289 20.73 -2.53 2.54
C ASP A 289 21.44 -2.61 3.90
N GLU A 290 21.58 -1.46 4.57
CA GLU A 290 22.14 -1.41 5.94
C GLU A 290 21.27 -2.18 6.94
N GLN A 291 19.94 -2.13 6.78
CA GLN A 291 18.98 -2.74 7.67
C GLN A 291 18.82 -4.23 7.36
N LEU A 292 18.85 -5.09 8.39
CA LEU A 292 18.73 -6.54 8.22
C LEU A 292 17.38 -6.94 7.62
N GLU A 293 16.29 -6.38 8.13
CA GLU A 293 14.92 -6.71 7.77
C GLU A 293 14.60 -6.37 6.30
N VAL A 294 15.23 -5.33 5.76
CA VAL A 294 15.12 -4.98 4.33
C VAL A 294 15.83 -6.03 3.48
N ARG A 295 17.07 -6.42 3.86
CA ARG A 295 17.83 -7.45 3.16
C ARG A 295 17.13 -8.82 3.16
N GLU A 296 16.56 -9.22 4.28
CA GLU A 296 15.78 -10.45 4.38
C GLU A 296 14.54 -10.41 3.49
N MET A 297 13.79 -9.30 3.49
CA MET A 297 12.63 -9.12 2.61
C MET A 297 13.05 -9.10 1.13
N ALA A 298 14.22 -8.54 0.80
CA ALA A 298 14.74 -8.51 -0.57
C ALA A 298 15.08 -9.92 -1.06
N SER A 299 15.70 -10.73 -0.20
CA SER A 299 15.95 -12.16 -0.46
C SER A 299 14.67 -12.95 -0.69
N VAL A 300 13.64 -12.76 0.15
CA VAL A 300 12.32 -13.39 -0.03
C VAL A 300 11.68 -12.95 -1.35
N THR A 301 11.73 -11.66 -1.68
CA THR A 301 11.18 -11.11 -2.92
C THR A 301 11.89 -11.70 -4.14
N PHE A 302 13.23 -11.71 -4.13
CA PHE A 302 14.02 -12.29 -5.21
C PHE A 302 13.74 -13.78 -5.40
N SER A 303 13.65 -14.56 -4.30
CA SER A 303 13.26 -15.97 -4.34
C SER A 303 11.87 -16.17 -4.95
N GLY A 304 10.89 -15.34 -4.59
CA GLY A 304 9.53 -15.42 -5.12
C GLY A 304 9.48 -15.12 -6.63
N LEU A 305 10.23 -14.11 -7.07
CA LEU A 305 10.30 -13.73 -8.50
C LEU A 305 11.04 -14.76 -9.35
N LEU A 306 12.03 -15.46 -8.80
CA LEU A 306 12.63 -16.63 -9.43
C LEU A 306 11.62 -17.79 -9.49
N HIS A 307 10.91 -18.05 -8.39
CA HIS A 307 9.98 -19.18 -8.28
C HIS A 307 8.82 -19.07 -9.28
N CYS A 308 8.24 -17.88 -9.46
CA CYS A 308 7.17 -17.66 -10.43
C CYS A 308 7.66 -17.51 -11.88
N GLY A 309 8.98 -17.62 -12.13
CA GLY A 309 9.57 -17.50 -13.46
C GLY A 309 9.62 -16.08 -14.03
N PHE A 310 9.32 -15.06 -13.21
CA PHE A 310 9.45 -13.67 -13.63
C PHE A 310 10.92 -13.32 -13.91
N LEU A 311 11.80 -13.63 -12.96
CA LEU A 311 13.25 -13.58 -13.15
C LEU A 311 13.74 -14.99 -13.51
N GLN A 312 14.63 -15.07 -14.50
CA GLN A 312 15.34 -16.30 -14.81
C GLN A 312 16.72 -16.25 -14.18
N LEU A 313 17.17 -17.36 -13.59
CA LEU A 313 18.47 -17.41 -12.95
C LEU A 313 19.57 -17.40 -14.02
N GLU A 314 20.20 -16.24 -14.22
CA GLU A 314 21.33 -16.09 -15.13
C GLU A 314 22.67 -16.34 -14.42
N GLN A 315 23.67 -16.82 -15.17
CA GLN A 315 25.02 -17.04 -14.64
C GLN A 315 25.60 -15.76 -14.01
N GLY A 316 25.36 -14.58 -14.61
CA GLY A 316 25.83 -13.30 -14.08
C GLY A 316 25.26 -12.97 -12.69
N MET A 317 24.04 -13.41 -12.38
CA MET A 317 23.45 -13.24 -11.05
C MET A 317 24.14 -14.14 -10.02
N MET A 318 24.39 -15.40 -10.39
CA MET A 318 25.11 -16.34 -9.52
C MET A 318 26.54 -15.86 -9.25
N ASP A 319 27.24 -15.40 -10.29
CA ASP A 319 28.61 -14.86 -10.18
C ASP A 319 28.64 -13.61 -9.28
N HIS A 320 27.62 -12.74 -9.36
CA HIS A 320 27.49 -11.58 -8.51
C HIS A 320 27.37 -11.96 -7.02
N PHE A 321 26.46 -12.86 -6.67
CA PHE A 321 26.29 -13.29 -5.28
C PHE A 321 27.48 -14.09 -4.76
N GLU A 322 28.11 -14.88 -5.63
CA GLU A 322 29.32 -15.62 -5.30
C GLU A 322 30.51 -14.68 -5.02
N HIS A 323 30.64 -13.59 -5.79
CA HIS A 323 31.60 -12.53 -5.52
C HIS A 323 31.34 -11.88 -4.15
N LEU A 324 30.09 -11.51 -3.85
CA LEU A 324 29.70 -10.90 -2.58
C LEU A 324 29.94 -11.82 -1.39
N ARG A 325 29.59 -13.11 -1.49
CA ARG A 325 29.80 -14.15 -0.47
C ARG A 325 31.27 -14.31 -0.09
N ARG A 326 32.20 -14.16 -1.05
CA ARG A 326 33.66 -14.28 -0.83
C ARG A 326 34.28 -13.07 -0.12
N THR A 327 33.50 -12.02 0.18
CA THR A 327 33.97 -10.85 0.92
C THR A 327 34.56 -11.27 2.27
N LYS A 328 35.84 -10.92 2.50
CA LYS A 328 36.56 -11.31 3.71
C LYS A 328 36.06 -10.52 4.93
N VAL A 329 35.41 -11.23 5.86
CA VAL A 329 35.00 -10.69 7.15
C VAL A 329 36.06 -11.03 8.20
N LYS A 330 36.75 -10.02 8.74
CA LYS A 330 37.74 -10.22 9.81
C LYS A 330 37.02 -10.64 11.10
N LYS A 331 37.45 -11.76 11.70
CA LYS A 331 36.96 -12.18 13.02
C LYS A 331 37.26 -11.10 14.06
N ARG A 332 36.28 -10.84 14.92
CA ARG A 332 36.29 -9.83 16.00
C ARG A 332 37.59 -9.94 16.82
N LYS A 333 38.48 -8.95 16.73
CA LYS A 333 39.48 -8.70 17.78
C LYS A 333 38.79 -7.84 18.84
N LEU A 334 39.03 -8.12 20.13
CA LEU A 334 38.30 -7.50 21.27
C LEU A 334 38.27 -5.95 21.28
N THR A 335 39.04 -5.28 20.44
CA THR A 335 39.25 -3.83 20.44
C THR A 335 38.85 -3.10 19.15
N GLN A 336 38.35 -3.77 18.10
CA GLN A 336 37.92 -3.11 16.86
C GLN A 336 36.51 -3.55 16.43
N ALA A 337 35.65 -2.57 16.14
CA ALA A 337 34.36 -2.79 15.49
C ALA A 337 34.57 -3.49 14.14
N LEU A 338 33.72 -4.47 13.82
CA LEU A 338 33.71 -5.08 12.50
C LEU A 338 33.40 -4.01 11.45
N PRO A 339 34.01 -4.05 10.25
CA PRO A 339 33.59 -3.19 9.15
C PRO A 339 32.19 -3.67 8.71
N LEU A 340 31.15 -2.92 9.12
CA LEU A 340 29.75 -3.27 8.90
C LEU A 340 29.45 -3.51 7.41
N ASP A 341 30.02 -2.68 6.52
CA ASP A 341 29.91 -2.83 5.06
C ASP A 341 30.40 -4.19 4.54
N THR A 342 31.53 -4.69 5.05
CA THR A 342 32.05 -6.01 4.64
C THR A 342 31.16 -7.17 5.10
N LEU A 343 30.54 -7.01 6.28
CA LEU A 343 29.58 -7.99 6.79
C LEU A 343 28.28 -7.94 5.99
N ILE A 344 27.81 -6.75 5.62
CA ILE A 344 26.62 -6.55 4.79
C ILE A 344 26.81 -7.21 3.42
N LYS A 345 27.91 -6.93 2.72
CA LYS A 345 28.22 -7.53 1.42
C LYS A 345 28.27 -9.05 1.49
N ARG A 346 28.94 -9.62 2.51
CA ARG A 346 28.98 -11.07 2.70
C ARG A 346 27.58 -11.66 2.95
N HIS A 347 26.79 -11.00 3.79
CA HIS A 347 25.42 -11.42 4.08
C HIS A 347 24.52 -11.33 2.85
N ALA A 348 24.65 -10.28 2.04
CA ALA A 348 23.91 -10.10 0.79
C ALA A 348 24.19 -11.25 -0.19
N GLY A 349 25.46 -11.65 -0.36
CA GLY A 349 25.82 -12.82 -1.16
C GLY A 349 25.20 -14.12 -0.65
N VAL A 350 25.24 -14.34 0.68
CA VAL A 350 24.61 -15.51 1.31
C VAL A 350 23.09 -15.51 1.16
N LEU A 351 22.44 -14.34 1.29
CA LEU A 351 21.00 -14.17 1.11
C LEU A 351 20.58 -14.39 -0.35
N GLY A 352 21.35 -13.90 -1.32
CA GLY A 352 21.07 -14.09 -2.74
C GLY A 352 21.17 -15.56 -3.14
N LEU A 353 22.25 -16.24 -2.73
CA LEU A 353 22.39 -17.68 -2.94
C LEU A 353 21.31 -18.49 -2.20
N SER A 354 20.94 -18.08 -0.98
CA SER A 354 19.83 -18.72 -0.25
C SER A 354 18.51 -18.57 -0.98
N ALA A 355 18.23 -17.40 -1.55
CA ALA A 355 17.04 -17.17 -2.37
C ALA A 355 17.03 -18.03 -3.64
N CYS A 356 18.17 -18.26 -4.28
CA CYS A 356 18.28 -19.19 -5.41
C CYS A 356 17.91 -20.62 -5.03
N VAL A 357 18.26 -21.09 -3.83
CA VAL A 357 17.85 -22.41 -3.33
C VAL A 357 16.36 -22.42 -2.99
N GLN A 358 15.87 -21.41 -2.28
CA GLN A 358 14.49 -21.32 -1.83
C GLN A 358 13.48 -21.15 -2.97
N ALA A 359 13.91 -20.67 -4.13
CA ALA A 359 13.08 -20.60 -5.34
C ALA A 359 12.64 -21.97 -5.88
N TYR A 360 13.30 -23.06 -5.47
CA TYR A 360 12.99 -24.43 -5.90
C TYR A 360 12.66 -25.30 -4.67
N PRO A 361 11.49 -25.15 -4.03
CA PRO A 361 11.17 -25.85 -2.80
C PRO A 361 10.93 -27.37 -2.97
N TYR A 362 10.65 -27.85 -4.18
CA TYR A 362 10.31 -29.26 -4.45
C TYR A 362 11.15 -29.87 -5.58
N ASP A 363 12.24 -29.21 -5.96
CA ASP A 363 13.10 -29.64 -7.06
C ASP A 363 14.55 -29.28 -6.76
N VAL A 364 15.48 -30.08 -7.28
CA VAL A 364 16.92 -29.86 -7.10
C VAL A 364 17.59 -29.72 -8.46
N PRO A 365 17.58 -28.52 -9.05
CA PRO A 365 18.37 -28.20 -10.24
C PRO A 365 19.87 -28.45 -10.04
N GLU A 366 20.60 -28.66 -11.13
CA GLU A 366 22.04 -29.02 -11.13
C GLU A 366 22.93 -28.03 -10.35
N PHE A 367 22.55 -26.76 -10.28
CA PHE A 367 23.30 -25.73 -9.56
C PHE A 367 23.05 -25.74 -8.03
N VAL A 368 21.90 -26.25 -7.57
CA VAL A 368 21.49 -26.19 -6.15
C VAL A 368 22.44 -26.97 -5.23
N PRO A 369 22.89 -28.20 -5.56
CA PRO A 369 23.86 -28.92 -4.74
C PRO A 369 25.14 -28.13 -4.47
N GLN A 370 25.69 -27.50 -5.50
CA GLN A 370 26.89 -26.69 -5.37
C GLN A 370 26.64 -25.45 -4.51
N ILE A 371 25.52 -24.75 -4.69
CA ILE A 371 25.15 -23.60 -3.85
C ILE A 371 25.01 -24.00 -2.37
N LEU A 372 24.42 -25.16 -2.08
CA LEU A 372 24.30 -25.67 -0.70
C LEU A 372 25.67 -25.93 -0.06
N MET A 373 26.62 -26.49 -0.82
CA MET A 373 28.00 -26.65 -0.37
C MET A 373 28.65 -25.29 -0.11
N ASP A 374 28.41 -24.34 -0.99
CA ASP A 374 28.95 -23.01 -0.88
C ASP A 374 28.44 -22.27 0.37
N LEU A 375 27.15 -22.41 0.67
CA LEU A 375 26.52 -21.89 1.89
C LEU A 375 27.02 -22.61 3.16
N SER A 376 27.31 -23.91 3.10
CA SER A 376 27.75 -24.69 4.27
C SER A 376 28.99 -24.13 4.97
N VAL A 377 29.91 -23.54 4.22
CA VAL A 377 31.15 -22.93 4.74
C VAL A 377 30.86 -21.75 5.67
N HIS A 378 29.66 -21.17 5.59
CA HIS A 378 29.23 -20.00 6.35
C HIS A 378 28.39 -20.32 7.60
N VAL A 379 28.20 -21.60 7.94
CA VAL A 379 27.44 -22.01 9.15
C VAL A 379 28.07 -21.49 10.45
N ASN A 380 29.38 -21.22 10.44
CA ASN A 380 30.15 -20.69 11.56
C ASN A 380 30.52 -19.20 11.41
N ASP A 381 29.93 -18.49 10.45
CA ASP A 381 30.13 -17.05 10.30
C ASP A 381 29.46 -16.26 11.44
N PRO A 382 29.87 -15.00 11.68
CA PRO A 382 29.19 -14.14 12.64
C PRO A 382 27.73 -13.88 12.24
N GLN A 383 26.90 -13.56 13.25
CA GLN A 383 25.53 -13.09 13.03
C GLN A 383 25.51 -11.84 12.15
N PRO A 384 24.52 -11.69 11.24
CA PRO A 384 23.32 -12.52 11.05
C PRO A 384 23.51 -13.75 10.11
N ILE A 385 24.68 -13.89 9.48
CA ILE A 385 24.92 -14.85 8.39
C ILE A 385 24.64 -16.30 8.83
N GLN A 386 25.11 -16.68 10.01
CA GLN A 386 24.90 -18.02 10.55
C GLN A 386 23.41 -18.38 10.66
N LEU A 387 22.55 -17.46 11.11
CA LEU A 387 21.11 -17.72 11.23
C LEU A 387 20.48 -17.91 9.85
N THR A 388 20.84 -17.06 8.89
CA THR A 388 20.36 -17.16 7.50
C THR A 388 20.71 -18.53 6.91
N VAL A 389 21.96 -18.97 6.99
CA VAL A 389 22.38 -20.28 6.44
C VAL A 389 21.64 -21.43 7.12
N LYS A 390 21.56 -21.43 8.46
CA LYS A 390 20.83 -22.48 9.21
C LYS A 390 19.36 -22.53 8.82
N LYS A 391 18.72 -21.37 8.66
CA LYS A 391 17.33 -21.26 8.21
C LYS A 391 17.17 -21.81 6.79
N THR A 392 18.02 -21.42 5.85
CA THR A 392 18.01 -21.91 4.47
C THR A 392 18.14 -23.43 4.40
N LEU A 393 19.10 -24.02 5.12
CA LEU A 393 19.30 -25.47 5.16
C LEU A 393 18.11 -26.20 5.80
N SER A 394 17.55 -25.64 6.87
CA SER A 394 16.35 -26.19 7.53
C SER A 394 15.13 -26.13 6.63
N ASP A 395 14.90 -25.03 5.92
CA ASP A 395 13.80 -24.88 4.98
C ASP A 395 13.97 -25.82 3.78
N PHE A 396 15.17 -25.93 3.22
CA PHE A 396 15.47 -26.89 2.15
C PHE A 396 15.15 -28.33 2.57
N ARG A 397 15.63 -28.76 3.74
CA ARG A 397 15.33 -30.11 4.26
C ARG A 397 13.84 -30.33 4.45
N ARG A 398 13.13 -29.33 4.96
CA ARG A 398 11.68 -29.41 5.21
C ARG A 398 10.90 -29.63 3.92
N THR A 399 11.23 -28.92 2.85
CA THR A 399 10.44 -28.97 1.61
C THR A 399 10.83 -30.14 0.69
N HIS A 400 12.06 -30.65 0.80
CA HIS A 400 12.58 -31.77 -0.01
C HIS A 400 12.50 -33.14 0.69
N HIS A 401 11.85 -33.23 1.86
CA HIS A 401 11.82 -34.45 2.66
C HIS A 401 11.07 -35.61 1.96
N ASP A 402 9.91 -35.31 1.39
CA ASP A 402 8.99 -36.32 0.87
C ASP A 402 9.59 -37.08 -0.33
N ASN A 403 10.27 -36.37 -1.23
CA ASN A 403 10.91 -36.93 -2.42
C ASN A 403 12.44 -37.06 -2.28
N TRP A 404 12.96 -37.15 -1.04
CA TRP A 404 14.40 -37.16 -0.78
C TRP A 404 15.15 -38.29 -1.49
N LEU A 405 14.49 -39.43 -1.75
CA LEU A 405 15.09 -40.57 -2.47
C LEU A 405 15.52 -40.21 -3.91
N ASP A 406 14.81 -39.30 -4.55
CA ASP A 406 15.12 -38.82 -5.90
C ASP A 406 16.07 -37.63 -5.80
N HIS A 407 15.78 -36.67 -4.92
CA HIS A 407 16.62 -35.48 -4.74
C HIS A 407 18.06 -35.80 -4.34
N LYS A 408 18.29 -36.82 -3.49
CA LYS A 408 19.65 -37.22 -3.09
C LYS A 408 20.53 -37.68 -4.27
N GLN A 409 19.93 -38.11 -5.38
CA GLN A 409 20.66 -38.56 -6.57
C GLN A 409 21.33 -37.40 -7.32
N MET A 410 20.87 -36.16 -7.07
CA MET A 410 21.49 -34.95 -7.62
C MET A 410 22.75 -34.52 -6.86
N PHE A 411 23.07 -35.17 -5.73
CA PHE A 411 24.23 -34.88 -4.91
C PHE A 411 25.30 -35.95 -5.06
N THR A 412 26.56 -35.57 -4.93
CA THR A 412 27.65 -36.54 -4.77
C THR A 412 27.67 -37.11 -3.36
N ASP A 413 28.28 -38.29 -3.18
CA ASP A 413 28.41 -38.91 -1.86
C ASP A 413 29.10 -37.98 -0.84
N ASP A 414 30.15 -37.25 -1.27
CA ASP A 414 30.84 -36.26 -0.44
C ASP A 414 29.92 -35.11 -0.01
N GLN A 415 29.07 -34.62 -0.91
CA GLN A 415 28.11 -33.55 -0.62
C GLN A 415 27.04 -34.01 0.37
N LEU A 416 26.57 -35.26 0.23
CA LEU A 416 25.58 -35.85 1.14
C LEU A 416 26.11 -36.01 2.56
N VAL A 417 27.39 -36.36 2.72
CA VAL A 417 28.04 -36.43 4.04
C VAL A 417 28.01 -35.06 4.72
N ILE A 418 28.44 -34.01 4.00
CA ILE A 418 28.44 -32.63 4.50
C ILE A 418 27.02 -32.18 4.87
N LEU A 419 26.03 -32.44 4.01
CA LEU A 419 24.63 -32.08 4.29
C LEU A 419 24.09 -32.80 5.52
N THR A 420 24.41 -34.08 5.68
CA THR A 420 23.92 -34.88 6.82
C THR A 420 24.45 -34.30 8.14
N ASP A 421 25.74 -33.97 8.21
CA ASP A 421 26.34 -33.36 9.41
C ASP A 421 25.71 -32.01 9.78
N LEU A 422 25.33 -31.21 8.77
CA LEU A 422 24.76 -29.87 8.97
C LEU A 422 23.27 -29.90 9.30
N LEU A 423 22.54 -30.88 8.80
CA LEU A 423 21.10 -31.00 8.97
C LEU A 423 20.69 -31.61 10.31
N ILE A 424 21.62 -32.13 11.12
CA ILE A 424 21.33 -32.85 12.38
C ILE A 424 20.98 -31.93 13.58
N SER A 425 21.15 -30.60 13.53
CA SER A 425 21.03 -29.79 14.75
C SER A 425 20.05 -28.60 14.69
N PRO A 426 18.88 -28.72 15.35
CA PRO A 426 18.29 -27.63 16.12
C PRO A 426 19.03 -27.45 17.45
N ASN A 427 19.16 -26.21 17.92
CA ASN A 427 19.86 -25.79 19.16
C ASN A 427 19.41 -26.47 20.48
N TYR A 428 18.47 -27.42 20.43
CA TYR A 428 17.95 -28.20 21.58
C TYR A 428 18.53 -29.61 21.69
N TYR A 429 19.25 -30.08 20.67
CA TYR A 429 20.03 -31.32 20.73
C TYR A 429 21.48 -30.95 21.03
N ALA A 430 21.82 -30.91 22.33
CA ALA A 430 23.18 -30.84 22.84
C ALA A 430 23.47 -32.10 23.67
#